data_AF-A0A920Q3L4-F1
#
_entry.id   AF-A0A920Q3L4-F1
#
_cell.length_a   1.000
_cell.length_b   1.000
_cell.length_c   1.000
_cell.angle_alpha   90.00
_cell.angle_beta   90.00
_cell.angle_gamma   90.00
#
_symmetry.space_group_name_H-M   'P 1'
#
loop_
_entity.id
_entity.type
_entity.pdbx_description
1 polymer ?
#
loop_
_entity_poly.entity_id
_entity_poly.type
_entity_poly.pdbx_seq_one_letter_code
_entity_poly.pdbx_strand_id
1 'polypeptide(L)'
;MDVVLDVVGGDYLDRNLDCLATGGTIVQVGVMGGGQATFGLAKLLFKRASVVGTTLRARSLAEKVAVSRAFEQHVVPAFEDGRLTVVVDSRFALDEGGRGARPHGDQHQRGEDPARGASRLIGSGWANRYDRGQRSSTAGTARSPGPV
;
A
#
# COMPACT_ATOMS: atom_id res chain seq x y z
N MET A 1 -3.82 -17.52 11.63
CA MET A 1 -3.31 -16.20 11.25
C MET A 1 -4.07 -15.13 12.00
N ASP A 2 -3.38 -14.17 12.62
CA ASP A 2 -4.06 -13.08 13.34
C ASP A 2 -4.63 -12.05 12.36
N VAL A 3 -3.96 -11.85 11.22
CA VAL A 3 -4.38 -10.94 10.17
C VAL A 3 -4.25 -11.60 8.80
N VAL A 4 -5.23 -11.39 7.93
CA VAL A 4 -5.17 -11.74 6.50
C VAL A 4 -5.36 -10.46 5.69
N LEU A 5 -4.45 -10.18 4.76
CA LEU A 5 -4.59 -9.11 3.77
C LEU A 5 -5.14 -9.71 2.47
N ASP A 6 -6.38 -9.39 2.11
CA ASP A 6 -7.07 -10.02 0.98
C ASP A 6 -7.25 -9.07 -0.21
N VAL A 7 -6.63 -9.43 -1.33
CA VAL A 7 -6.73 -8.74 -2.64
C VAL A 7 -7.72 -9.43 -3.59
N VAL A 8 -8.10 -10.67 -3.28
CA VAL A 8 -8.88 -11.55 -4.14
C VAL A 8 -10.38 -11.38 -3.87
N GLY A 9 -10.82 -11.54 -2.62
CA GLY A 9 -12.25 -11.55 -2.30
C GLY A 9 -13.00 -12.72 -2.92
N GLY A 10 -14.30 -12.56 -3.16
CA GLY A 10 -15.14 -13.65 -3.65
C GLY A 10 -15.10 -14.89 -2.75
N ASP A 11 -15.00 -16.06 -3.36
CA ASP A 11 -14.95 -17.35 -2.65
C ASP A 11 -13.71 -17.52 -1.76
N TYR A 12 -12.67 -16.70 -1.94
CA TYR A 12 -11.50 -16.72 -1.04
C TYR A 12 -11.85 -16.22 0.36
N LEU A 13 -12.90 -15.42 0.52
CA LEU A 13 -13.29 -14.92 1.84
C LEU A 13 -13.62 -16.06 2.81
N ASP A 14 -14.33 -17.09 2.35
CA ASP A 14 -14.67 -18.25 3.19
C ASP A 14 -13.42 -19.06 3.58
N ARG A 15 -12.45 -19.20 2.65
CA ARG A 15 -11.16 -19.87 2.90
C ARG A 15 -10.28 -19.06 3.84
N ASN A 16 -10.29 -17.73 3.69
CA ASN A 16 -9.56 -16.81 4.56
C ASN A 16 -10.09 -16.86 5.99
N LEU A 17 -11.40 -17.07 6.17
CA LEU A 17 -11.97 -17.31 7.50
C LEU A 17 -11.46 -18.62 8.11
N ASP A 18 -11.29 -19.69 7.33
CA ASP A 18 -10.82 -20.98 7.85
C ASP A 18 -9.41 -20.89 8.47
N CYS A 19 -8.49 -20.17 7.83
CA CYS A 19 -7.10 -20.01 8.32
C CYS A 19 -6.93 -18.92 9.40
N LEU A 20 -7.96 -18.12 9.65
CA LEU A 20 -7.94 -17.04 10.64
C LEU A 20 -7.94 -17.61 12.06
N ALA A 21 -7.12 -17.04 12.94
CA ALA A 21 -7.16 -17.34 14.37
C ALA A 21 -8.45 -16.79 15.00
N THR A 22 -8.84 -17.31 16.16
CA THR A 22 -9.93 -16.72 16.95
C THR A 22 -9.54 -15.28 17.36
N GLY A 23 -10.39 -14.31 17.06
CA GLY A 23 -10.16 -12.88 17.24
C GLY A 23 -9.41 -12.21 16.09
N GLY A 24 -9.07 -12.96 15.03
CA GLY A 24 -8.31 -12.41 13.91
C GLY A 24 -9.12 -11.47 13.01
N THR A 25 -8.41 -10.76 12.14
CA THR A 25 -8.97 -9.76 11.22
C THR A 25 -8.62 -10.05 9.77
N ILE A 26 -9.61 -10.00 8.89
CA ILE A 26 -9.40 -9.92 7.44
C ILE A 26 -9.46 -8.45 7.02
N VAL A 27 -8.42 -7.97 6.35
CA VAL A 27 -8.36 -6.63 5.75
C VAL A 27 -8.54 -6.77 4.24
N GLN A 28 -9.74 -6.46 3.76
CA GLN A 28 -10.10 -6.49 2.34
C GLN A 28 -9.63 -5.22 1.63
N VAL A 29 -8.76 -5.38 0.63
CA VAL A 29 -8.19 -4.26 -0.16
C VAL A 29 -8.43 -4.39 -1.66
N GLY A 30 -8.95 -5.53 -2.12
CA GLY A 30 -9.25 -5.78 -3.54
C GLY A 30 -10.38 -6.79 -3.74
N VAL A 31 -10.83 -6.95 -4.98
CA VAL A 31 -11.93 -7.84 -5.38
C VAL A 31 -11.63 -8.53 -6.72
N MET A 32 -10.38 -9.00 -6.91
CA MET A 32 -9.95 -9.63 -8.17
C MET A 32 -10.77 -10.89 -8.52
N GLY A 33 -11.27 -11.61 -7.52
CA GLY A 33 -12.16 -12.76 -7.65
C GLY A 33 -13.65 -12.42 -7.69
N GLY A 34 -14.01 -11.13 -7.76
CA GLY A 34 -15.39 -10.64 -7.78
C GLY A 34 -15.79 -9.87 -6.53
N GLY A 35 -16.75 -8.94 -6.69
CA GLY A 35 -17.23 -8.05 -5.64
C GLY A 35 -18.28 -8.64 -4.70
N GLN A 36 -18.67 -9.90 -4.91
CA GLN A 36 -19.65 -10.62 -4.10
C GLN A 36 -19.01 -11.88 -3.53
N ALA A 37 -19.33 -12.21 -2.28
CA ALA A 37 -18.83 -13.41 -1.61
C ALA A 37 -19.96 -14.10 -0.86
N THR A 38 -20.00 -15.43 -0.93
CA THR A 38 -20.86 -16.28 -0.11
C THR A 38 -19.99 -17.04 0.88
N PHE A 39 -20.30 -16.93 2.18
CA PHE A 39 -19.52 -17.59 3.23
C PHE A 39 -20.38 -17.95 4.43
N GLY A 40 -19.90 -18.89 5.25
CA GLY A 40 -20.61 -19.34 6.45
C GLY A 40 -20.50 -18.34 7.60
N LEU A 41 -21.59 -17.65 7.96
CA LEU A 41 -21.62 -16.71 9.10
C LEU A 41 -21.20 -17.35 10.43
N ALA A 42 -21.46 -18.65 10.62
CA ALA A 42 -21.03 -19.40 11.80
C ALA A 42 -19.50 -19.34 12.00
N LYS A 43 -18.71 -19.36 10.91
CA LYS A 43 -17.24 -19.27 11.00
C LYS A 43 -16.82 -17.93 11.60
N LEU A 44 -17.47 -16.85 11.16
CA LEU A 44 -17.21 -15.50 11.67
C LEU A 44 -17.56 -15.39 13.15
N LEU A 45 -18.71 -15.93 13.56
CA LEU A 45 -19.16 -15.92 14.96
C LEU A 45 -18.25 -16.75 15.88
N PHE A 46 -17.97 -18.01 15.54
CA PHE A 46 -17.14 -18.88 16.38
C PHE A 46 -15.71 -18.37 16.49
N LYS A 47 -15.17 -17.82 15.41
CA LYS A 47 -13.84 -17.19 15.43
C LYS A 47 -13.87 -15.80 16.05
N ARG A 48 -15.02 -15.19 16.34
CA ARG A 48 -15.10 -13.76 16.73
C ARG A 48 -14.29 -12.87 15.78
N ALA A 49 -14.39 -13.16 14.49
CA ALA A 49 -13.55 -12.57 13.47
C ALA A 49 -14.04 -11.17 13.08
N SER A 50 -13.12 -10.32 12.63
CA SER A 50 -13.43 -9.03 12.01
C SER A 50 -13.14 -9.06 10.51
N VAL A 51 -13.98 -8.39 9.72
CA VAL A 51 -13.74 -8.13 8.29
C VAL A 51 -13.78 -6.63 8.08
N VAL A 52 -12.67 -6.05 7.63
CA VAL A 52 -12.49 -4.61 7.44
C VAL A 52 -12.20 -4.33 5.97
N GLY A 53 -13.07 -3.55 5.33
CA GLY A 53 -12.86 -3.10 3.95
C GLY A 53 -12.16 -1.75 3.89
N THR A 54 -11.21 -1.58 2.98
CA THR A 54 -10.64 -0.25 2.72
C THR A 54 -10.12 -0.09 1.29
N THR A 55 -10.16 1.16 0.80
CA THR A 55 -9.49 1.55 -0.44
C THR A 55 -8.72 2.84 -0.21
N LEU A 56 -7.60 3.04 -0.90
CA LEU A 56 -6.85 4.30 -0.82
C LEU A 56 -7.47 5.39 -1.71
N ARG A 57 -8.09 5.00 -2.83
CA ARG A 57 -8.62 5.94 -3.84
C ARG A 57 -9.67 6.88 -3.24
N ALA A 58 -10.63 6.33 -2.51
CA ALA A 58 -11.77 7.06 -1.98
C ALA A 58 -11.46 7.91 -0.73
N ARG A 59 -10.28 7.75 -0.11
CA ARG A 59 -9.91 8.51 1.10
C ARG A 59 -9.71 10.00 0.81
N SER A 60 -10.04 10.82 1.80
CA SER A 60 -9.79 12.25 1.81
C SER A 60 -8.29 12.55 1.74
N LEU A 61 -7.93 13.79 1.37
CA LEU A 61 -6.54 14.24 1.38
C LEU A 61 -5.92 14.14 2.79
N ALA A 62 -6.67 14.53 3.82
CA ALA A 62 -6.21 14.48 5.20
C ALA A 62 -5.86 13.04 5.63
N GLU A 63 -6.72 12.07 5.31
CA GLU A 63 -6.45 10.65 5.59
C GLU A 63 -5.24 10.13 4.80
N LYS A 64 -5.11 10.52 3.52
CA LYS A 64 -3.93 10.14 2.70
C LYS A 64 -2.64 10.69 3.31
N VAL A 65 -2.63 11.94 3.76
CA VAL A 65 -1.47 12.55 4.45
C VAL A 65 -1.15 11.80 5.74
N ALA A 66 -2.17 11.47 6.55
CA ALA A 66 -1.98 10.72 7.79
C ALA A 66 -1.36 9.33 7.52
N VAL A 67 -1.86 8.61 6.52
CA VAL A 67 -1.32 7.30 6.12
C VAL A 67 0.12 7.42 5.61
N SER A 68 0.42 8.41 4.76
CA SER A 68 1.79 8.61 4.25
C SER A 68 2.78 8.90 5.38
N ARG A 69 2.39 9.74 6.35
CA ARG A 69 3.23 10.01 7.54
C ARG A 69 3.43 8.76 8.40
N ALA A 70 2.38 7.97 8.60
CA ALA A 70 2.50 6.72 9.34
C ALA A 70 3.43 5.72 8.61
N PHE A 71 3.33 5.62 7.28
CA PHE A 71 4.23 4.79 6.47
C PHE A 71 5.68 5.26 6.57
N GLU A 72 5.93 6.57 6.48
CA GLU A 72 7.26 7.16 6.65
C GLU A 72 7.86 6.81 8.02
N GLN A 73 7.08 6.92 9.09
CA GLN A 73 7.56 6.65 10.44
C GLN A 73 7.85 5.16 10.71
N HIS A 74 7.02 4.26 10.18
CA HIS A 74 7.06 2.84 10.59
C HIS A 74 7.73 1.92 9.56
N VAL A 75 7.72 2.29 8.27
CA VAL A 75 8.15 1.39 7.18
C VAL A 75 9.44 1.86 6.52
N VAL A 76 9.60 3.17 6.26
CA VAL A 76 10.79 3.70 5.58
C VAL A 76 12.12 3.34 6.26
N PRO A 77 12.26 3.37 7.60
CA PRO A 77 13.50 2.97 8.26
C PRO A 77 13.94 1.54 7.94
N ALA A 78 13.00 0.64 7.66
CA ALA A 78 13.29 -0.74 7.31
C ALA A 78 13.91 -0.87 5.90
N PHE A 79 13.69 0.09 5.00
CA PHE A 79 14.42 0.16 3.73
C PHE A 79 15.83 0.74 3.91
N GLU A 80 15.99 1.68 4.85
CA GLU A 80 17.28 2.33 5.13
C GLU A 80 18.26 1.37 5.82
N ASP A 81 17.75 0.54 6.74
CA ASP A 81 18.55 -0.47 7.46
C ASP A 81 18.66 -1.82 6.72
N GLY A 82 18.03 -1.96 5.56
CA GLY A 82 18.11 -3.13 4.69
C GLY A 82 17.21 -4.31 5.07
N ARG A 83 16.35 -4.19 6.08
CA ARG A 83 15.34 -5.23 6.41
C ARG A 83 14.27 -5.40 5.32
N LEU A 84 14.02 -4.36 4.52
CA LEU A 84 13.15 -4.38 3.36
C LEU A 84 13.92 -4.02 2.10
N THR A 85 13.66 -4.77 1.03
CA THR A 85 14.21 -4.52 -0.30
C THR A 85 13.10 -4.46 -1.32
N VAL A 86 13.20 -3.53 -2.27
CA VAL A 86 12.24 -3.44 -3.39
C VAL A 86 12.59 -4.51 -4.43
N VAL A 87 11.63 -5.38 -4.75
CA VAL A 87 11.75 -6.32 -5.86
C VAL A 87 11.42 -5.58 -7.16
N VAL A 88 12.44 -5.35 -7.99
CA VAL A 88 12.30 -4.68 -9.29
C VAL A 88 12.46 -5.74 -10.38
N ASP A 89 11.41 -5.96 -11.16
CA ASP A 89 11.44 -6.90 -12.31
C ASP A 89 12.24 -6.31 -13.48
N SER A 90 11.82 -5.14 -13.98
CA SER A 90 12.38 -4.53 -15.19
C SER A 90 12.47 -3.00 -15.08
N ARG A 91 13.35 -2.39 -15.87
CA ARG A 91 13.48 -0.92 -16.02
C ARG A 91 13.36 -0.55 -17.49
N PHE A 92 12.57 0.48 -17.76
CA PHE A 92 12.33 1.00 -19.10
C PHE A 92 12.63 2.50 -19.13
N ALA A 93 13.18 2.99 -20.24
CA ALA A 93 13.40 4.42 -20.40
C ALA A 93 12.05 5.12 -20.66
N LEU A 94 11.92 6.37 -20.18
CA LEU A 94 10.64 7.10 -20.21
C LEU A 94 10.13 7.33 -21.64
N ASP A 95 11.05 7.43 -22.61
CA ASP A 95 10.83 7.64 -24.03
C ASP A 95 10.48 6.35 -24.81
N GLU A 96 10.62 5.17 -24.20
CA GLU A 96 10.29 3.86 -24.81
C GLU A 96 8.78 3.55 -24.87
N GLY A 97 7.94 4.59 -24.82
CA GLY A 97 6.49 4.60 -24.98
C GLY A 97 5.82 3.24 -25.25
N GLY A 98 5.36 2.59 -24.19
CA GLY A 98 4.38 1.50 -24.25
C GLY A 98 4.86 0.14 -24.79
N ARG A 99 6.11 -0.03 -25.22
CA ARG A 99 6.59 -1.32 -25.81
C ARG A 99 7.16 -2.32 -24.79
N GLY A 100 7.42 -1.89 -23.56
CA GLY A 100 8.04 -2.73 -22.51
C GLY A 100 7.10 -3.61 -21.69
N ALA A 101 5.78 -3.40 -21.77
CA ALA A 101 4.82 -4.16 -20.97
C ALA A 101 4.58 -5.54 -21.60
N ARG A 102 5.33 -6.55 -21.18
CA ARG A 102 4.94 -7.95 -21.43
C ARG A 102 3.57 -8.20 -20.80
N PRO A 103 2.69 -9.02 -21.42
CA PRO A 103 1.47 -9.44 -20.77
C PRO A 103 1.81 -10.09 -19.42
N HIS A 104 1.16 -9.65 -18.35
CA HIS A 104 1.27 -10.18 -16.99
C HIS A 104 0.70 -11.61 -16.97
N GLY A 105 1.45 -12.58 -17.48
CA GLY A 105 1.09 -14.00 -17.51
C GLY A 105 2.20 -14.83 -16.84
N ASP A 106 1.82 -15.57 -15.80
CA ASP A 106 2.60 -16.56 -15.04
C ASP A 106 3.86 -16.07 -14.29
N GLN A 107 3.63 -15.58 -13.07
CA GLN A 107 4.66 -15.53 -12.04
C GLN A 107 4.74 -16.86 -11.28
N HIS A 108 5.39 -17.87 -11.87
CA HIS A 108 5.91 -18.99 -11.09
C HIS A 108 7.27 -18.57 -10.50
N GLN A 109 7.33 -18.46 -9.17
CA GLN A 109 8.51 -18.07 -8.40
C GLN A 109 9.75 -18.91 -8.78
N ARG A 110 10.79 -18.25 -9.30
CA ARG A 110 12.18 -18.73 -9.15
C ARG A 110 12.90 -17.74 -8.25
N GLY A 111 13.31 -18.23 -7.08
CA GLY A 111 14.16 -17.47 -6.17
C GLY A 111 15.54 -17.31 -6.79
N GLU A 112 15.91 -16.07 -7.10
CA GLU A 112 17.30 -15.69 -7.29
C GLU A 112 17.66 -14.62 -6.26
N ASP A 113 18.87 -14.73 -5.72
CA ASP A 113 19.42 -13.94 -4.62
C ASP A 113 19.53 -12.45 -5.01
N PRO A 114 18.76 -11.55 -4.38
CA PRO A 114 18.73 -10.12 -4.71
C PRO A 114 19.96 -9.34 -4.22
N ALA A 115 20.93 -9.99 -3.56
CA ALA A 115 22.05 -9.32 -2.91
C ALA A 115 23.11 -8.71 -3.87
N ARG A 116 23.01 -8.91 -5.20
CA ARG A 116 23.98 -8.38 -6.17
C ARG A 116 23.43 -7.21 -6.98
N GLY A 117 23.27 -6.03 -6.35
CA GLY A 117 23.32 -4.76 -7.12
C GLY A 117 22.46 -3.56 -6.67
N ALA A 118 21.59 -3.68 -5.66
CA ALA A 118 20.63 -2.60 -5.34
C ALA A 118 21.09 -1.59 -4.27
N SER A 119 22.35 -1.61 -3.84
CA SER A 119 22.79 -0.94 -2.60
C SER A 119 23.00 0.59 -2.67
N ARG A 120 22.59 1.33 -3.72
CA ARG A 120 23.04 2.74 -3.86
C ARG A 120 22.04 3.85 -4.19
N LEU A 121 20.74 3.60 -4.29
CA LEU A 121 19.81 4.65 -4.77
C LEU A 121 18.62 5.00 -3.87
N ILE A 122 18.50 4.35 -2.70
CA ILE A 122 17.47 4.68 -1.70
C ILE A 122 18.15 5.21 -0.43
N GLY A 123 18.85 6.34 -0.57
CA GLY A 123 19.46 7.08 0.54
C GLY A 123 19.05 8.55 0.49
N SER A 124 18.45 9.03 1.59
CA SER A 124 18.24 10.43 2.01
C SER A 124 17.44 11.41 1.13
N GLY A 125 17.02 11.06 -0.09
CA GLY A 125 16.41 12.02 -1.04
C GLY A 125 14.88 12.10 -1.08
N TRP A 126 14.16 11.08 -0.58
CA TRP A 126 12.71 10.97 -0.77
C TRP A 126 11.92 11.74 0.30
N ALA A 127 12.28 11.59 1.58
CA ALA A 127 11.66 12.32 2.70
C ALA A 127 11.80 13.85 2.57
N ASN A 128 12.95 14.33 2.09
CA ASN A 128 13.26 15.77 2.01
C ASN A 128 12.51 16.53 0.89
N ARG A 129 11.79 15.83 0.00
CA ARG A 129 11.06 16.45 -1.11
C ARG A 129 9.59 16.76 -0.77
N TYR A 130 9.00 16.02 0.18
CA TYR A 130 7.61 16.24 0.60
C TYR A 130 7.46 17.44 1.56
N ASP A 131 8.43 17.68 2.46
CA ASP A 131 8.39 18.84 3.39
C ASP A 131 8.55 20.19 2.66
N ARG A 132 9.34 20.24 1.58
CA ARG A 132 9.53 21.46 0.80
C ARG A 132 8.29 21.92 0.02
N GLY A 133 7.38 21.00 -0.31
CA GLY A 133 6.12 21.34 -1.00
C GLY A 133 5.04 21.95 -0.09
N GLN A 134 5.14 21.79 1.23
CA GLN A 134 4.15 22.33 2.19
C GLN A 134 4.51 23.74 2.70
N ARG A 135 5.77 24.17 2.62
CA ARG A 135 6.20 25.50 3.09
C ARG A 135 5.95 26.63 2.09
N SER A 136 5.62 26.33 0.84
CA SER A 136 5.40 27.34 -0.21
C SER A 136 3.95 27.81 -0.36
N SER A 137 2.99 27.35 0.46
CA SER A 137 1.58 27.76 0.33
C SER A 137 1.06 28.73 1.42
N THR A 138 1.92 29.27 2.29
CA THR A 138 1.51 30.22 3.35
C THR A 138 2.03 31.65 3.16
N ALA A 139 2.63 31.99 2.02
CA ALA A 139 3.01 33.36 1.68
C ALA A 139 2.11 33.91 0.56
N GLY A 140 0.98 34.53 0.93
CA GLY A 140 0.01 35.07 -0.03
C GLY A 140 -1.00 36.04 0.58
N THR A 141 -0.52 37.26 0.87
CA THR A 141 -1.25 38.54 0.76
C THR A 141 -2.41 38.84 1.73
N ALA A 142 -2.08 39.36 2.91
CA ALA A 142 -2.98 40.24 3.66
C ALA A 142 -2.83 41.68 3.12
N ARG A 143 -3.86 42.19 2.42
CA ARG A 143 -4.00 43.61 2.08
C ARG A 143 -4.86 44.29 3.15
N SER A 144 -4.26 45.26 3.83
CA SER A 144 -4.92 46.15 4.80
C SER A 144 -5.90 47.11 4.10
N PRO A 145 -7.05 47.46 4.72
CA PRO A 145 -7.85 48.60 4.28
C PRO A 145 -7.33 49.89 4.96
N GLY A 146 -7.00 50.91 4.17
CA GLY A 146 -6.78 52.28 4.64
C GLY A 146 -8.07 53.11 4.58
N PRO A 147 -8.15 54.25 5.31
CA PRO A 147 -9.42 54.84 5.74
C PRO A 147 -9.97 55.87 4.75
N VAL A 148 -11.27 55.83 4.45
CA VAL A 148 -12.38 56.64 5.02
C VAL A 148 -13.69 56.16 4.42
#